data_AF-A0A7V8Z458-F1
#
_entry.id   AF-A0A7V8Z458-F1
#
_cell.length_a   1.000
_cell.length_b   1.000
_cell.length_c   1.000
_cell.angle_alpha   90.00
_cell.angle_beta   90.00
_cell.angle_gamma   90.00
#
_symmetry.space_group_name_H-M   'P 1'
#
loop_
_entity.id
_entity.type
_entity.pdbx_description
1 polymer ?
#
loop_
_entity_poly.entity_id
_entity_poly.type
_entity_poly.pdbx_seq_one_letter_code
_entity_poly.pdbx_strand_id
1 'polypeptide(L)'
;MTEDRSGDAMAAALTEAEALLDRAGVEGVGQGATEEGAHCILVLTAGPVDSGSLPDTIGGYPVRVLDIGEAPSAQQDDPVEPVGGDGEDRRVDG
;
A
#
# COMPACT_ATOMS: atom_id res chain seq x y z
N MET A 1 29.54 -14.32 -9.94
CA MET A 1 28.31 -14.93 -9.37
C MET A 1 28.18 -14.45 -7.93
N THR A 2 27.80 -13.20 -7.72
CA THR A 2 27.64 -12.63 -6.36
C THR A 2 26.37 -11.80 -6.22
N GLU A 3 25.68 -11.50 -7.32
CA GLU A 3 24.45 -10.70 -7.33
C GLU A 3 23.22 -11.44 -6.80
N ASP A 4 23.28 -12.77 -6.66
CA ASP A 4 22.14 -13.60 -6.26
C ASP A 4 21.90 -13.62 -4.73
N ARG A 5 22.96 -13.45 -3.93
CA ARG A 5 22.87 -13.59 -2.45
C ARG A 5 22.17 -12.43 -1.77
N SER A 6 22.29 -11.22 -2.31
CA SER A 6 21.63 -10.03 -1.75
C SER A 6 20.12 -10.05 -2.01
N GLY A 7 19.68 -10.64 -3.13
CA GLY A 7 18.26 -10.82 -3.44
C GLY A 7 17.62 -11.89 -2.56
N ASP A 8 18.30 -13.01 -2.33
CA ASP A 8 17.80 -14.11 -1.50
C ASP A 8 17.66 -13.70 -0.02
N ALA A 9 18.67 -12.99 0.51
CA ALA A 9 18.61 -12.43 1.87
C ALA A 9 17.50 -11.38 2.04
N MET A 10 17.26 -10.56 1.01
CA MET A 10 16.17 -9.57 1.02
C MET A 10 14.79 -10.26 0.95
N ALA A 11 14.66 -11.30 0.13
CA ALA A 11 13.43 -12.08 0.04
C ALA A 11 13.11 -12.75 1.39
N ALA A 12 14.10 -13.33 2.05
CA ALA A 12 13.94 -13.91 3.39
C ALA A 12 13.52 -12.84 4.42
N ALA A 13 14.14 -11.65 4.37
CA ALA A 13 13.77 -10.53 5.24
C ALA A 13 12.34 -10.03 4.97
N LEU A 14 11.88 -10.02 3.72
CA LEU A 14 10.50 -9.68 3.37
C LEU A 14 9.51 -10.71 3.90
N THR A 15 9.79 -12.00 3.76
CA THR A 15 8.95 -13.06 4.33
C THR A 15 8.88 -12.96 5.86
N GLU A 16 9.97 -12.60 6.53
CA GLU A 16 9.93 -12.32 7.97
C GLU A 16 9.09 -11.06 8.27
N ALA A 17 9.20 -10.02 7.43
CA ALA A 17 8.43 -8.78 7.57
C ALA A 17 6.93 -8.97 7.31
N GLU A 18 6.51 -9.99 6.55
CA GLU A 18 5.09 -10.32 6.35
C GLU A 18 4.38 -10.63 7.68
N ALA A 19 5.09 -11.13 8.70
CA ALA A 19 4.53 -11.32 10.04
C ALA A 19 4.12 -10.00 10.72
N LEU A 20 4.53 -8.84 10.18
CA LEU A 20 4.08 -7.53 10.64
C LEU A 20 2.69 -7.16 10.11
N LEU A 21 2.22 -7.77 9.01
CA LEU A 21 0.88 -7.53 8.46
C LEU A 21 -0.23 -7.93 9.46
N ASP A 22 0.05 -8.87 10.36
CA ASP A 22 -0.87 -9.25 11.43
C ASP A 22 -0.96 -8.21 12.57
N ARG A 23 -0.11 -7.18 12.58
CA ARG A 23 -0.14 -6.11 13.59
C ARG A 23 -1.10 -4.99 13.19
N ALA A 24 -1.84 -4.50 14.17
CA ALA A 24 -2.78 -3.40 13.98
C ALA A 24 -2.07 -2.16 13.38
N GLY A 25 -2.57 -1.71 12.23
CA GLY A 25 -2.11 -0.49 11.54
C GLY A 25 -1.04 -0.71 10.47
N VAL A 26 -0.59 -1.95 10.23
CA VAL A 26 0.28 -2.27 9.09
C VAL A 26 -0.58 -2.71 7.90
N GLU A 27 -0.45 -2.02 6.77
CA GLU A 27 -1.19 -2.28 5.54
C GLU A 27 -0.38 -3.07 4.52
N GLY A 28 0.96 -2.96 4.59
CA GLY A 28 1.83 -3.53 3.58
C GLY A 28 3.29 -3.57 4.00
N VAL A 29 4.03 -4.50 3.41
CA VAL A 29 5.50 -4.57 3.49
C VAL A 29 6.08 -4.69 2.10
N GLY A 30 7.22 -4.05 1.89
CA GLY A 30 7.91 -4.06 0.61
C GLY A 30 9.39 -3.78 0.75
N GLN A 31 10.10 -3.82 -0.37
CA GLN A 31 11.51 -3.43 -0.43
C GLN A 31 11.64 -1.99 -0.94
N GLY A 32 12.64 -1.28 -0.39
CA GLY A 32 13.01 0.05 -0.81
C GLY A 32 14.51 0.27 -0.76
N ALA A 33 14.90 1.52 -0.99
CA ALA A 33 16.27 1.99 -0.81
C ALA A 33 16.28 3.20 0.12
N THR A 34 17.32 3.31 0.95
CA THR A 34 17.62 4.52 1.71
C THR A 34 18.13 5.62 0.79
N GLU A 35 18.24 6.85 1.29
CA GLU A 35 18.82 7.98 0.54
C GLU A 35 20.28 7.72 0.14
N GLU A 36 20.97 6.86 0.89
CA GLU A 36 22.34 6.41 0.63
C GLU A 36 22.40 5.24 -0.38
N GLY A 37 21.26 4.75 -0.85
CA GLY A 37 21.15 3.64 -1.80
C GLY A 37 21.22 2.25 -1.16
N ALA A 38 21.16 2.13 0.16
CA ALA A 38 21.15 0.84 0.84
C ALA A 38 19.75 0.21 0.82
N HIS A 39 19.68 -1.11 0.62
CA HIS A 39 18.43 -1.85 0.68
C HIS A 39 17.77 -1.74 2.07
N CYS A 40 16.47 -1.49 2.10
CA CYS A 40 15.68 -1.39 3.33
C CYS A 40 14.31 -2.06 3.16
N ILE A 41 13.68 -2.41 4.28
CA ILE A 41 12.29 -2.88 4.33
C ILE A 41 11.40 -1.67 4.55
N LEU A 42 10.40 -1.50 3.68
CA LEU A 42 9.37 -0.48 3.79
C LEU A 42 8.15 -1.09 4.45
N VAL A 43 7.64 -0.46 5.50
CA VAL A 43 6.39 -0.82 6.16
C VAL A 43 5.39 0.30 5.91
N LEU A 44 4.28 -0.03 5.24
CA LEU A 44 3.19 0.90 4.94
C LEU A 44 2.14 0.83 6.04
N THR A 45 1.69 1.99 6.52
CA THR A 45 0.73 2.06 7.65
C THR A 45 -0.42 2.99 7.32
N ALA A 46 -1.66 2.61 7.67
CA ALA A 46 -2.88 3.38 7.40
C ALA A 46 -3.09 4.59 8.33
N GLY A 47 -2.02 5.09 8.93
CA GLY A 47 -2.06 6.16 9.92
C GLY A 47 -0.89 6.08 10.90
N PRO A 48 -0.90 6.95 11.93
CA PRO A 48 0.15 7.01 12.94
C PRO A 48 0.11 5.74 13.81
N VAL A 49 0.90 4.74 13.43
CA VAL A 49 1.23 3.64 14.32
C VAL A 49 2.30 4.10 15.31
N ASP A 50 2.22 3.59 16.54
CA ASP A 50 3.32 3.70 17.50
C ASP A 50 4.54 2.97 16.91
N SER A 51 5.43 3.73 16.26
CA SER A 51 6.64 3.25 15.60
C SER A 51 7.58 2.51 16.55
N GLY A 52 7.46 2.73 17.86
CA GLY A 52 8.14 1.94 18.90
C GLY A 52 7.67 0.48 19.00
N SER A 53 6.60 0.10 18.31
CA SER A 53 6.09 -1.28 18.24
C SER A 53 6.69 -2.08 17.08
N LEU A 54 7.38 -1.42 16.14
CA LEU A 54 8.01 -2.04 14.98
C LEU A 54 9.49 -2.25 15.23
N PRO A 55 10.07 -3.37 14.76
CA PRO A 55 11.51 -3.59 14.87
C PRO A 55 12.26 -2.59 13.99
N ASP A 56 13.40 -2.07 14.47
CA ASP A 56 14.25 -1.17 13.69
C ASP A 56 14.95 -1.89 12.52
N THR A 57 15.08 -3.21 12.60
CA THR A 57 15.73 -4.06 11.58
C THR A 57 15.05 -5.42 11.44
N ILE A 58 14.99 -5.95 10.22
CA ILE A 58 14.48 -7.31 9.89
C ILE A 58 15.45 -7.98 8.93
N GLY A 59 15.88 -9.21 9.23
CA GLY A 59 16.88 -9.91 8.42
C GLY A 59 18.22 -9.15 8.23
N GLY A 60 18.53 -8.19 9.10
CA GLY A 60 19.69 -7.31 8.98
C GLY A 60 19.49 -6.06 8.11
N TYR A 61 18.30 -5.87 7.54
CA TYR A 61 17.94 -4.68 6.77
C TYR A 61 17.21 -3.66 7.65
N PRO A 62 17.50 -2.36 7.51
CA PRO A 62 16.80 -1.32 8.25
C PRO A 62 15.32 -1.24 7.82
N VAL A 63 14.45 -0.99 8.80
CA VAL A 63 13.01 -0.81 8.57
C VAL A 63 12.69 0.68 8.49
N ARG A 64 11.90 1.07 7.48
CA ARG A 64 11.37 2.42 7.34
C ARG A 64 9.86 2.37 7.31
N VAL A 65 9.26 3.13 8.21
CA VAL A 65 7.80 3.27 8.29
C VAL A 65 7.39 4.43 7.39
N LEU A 66 6.47 4.15 6.48
CA LEU A 66 5.84 5.13 5.60
C LEU A 66 4.37 5.18 5.96
N ASP A 67 3.97 6.32 6.52
CA ASP A 67 2.56 6.65 6.69
C ASP A 67 1.99 7.02 5.32
N ILE A 68 1.10 6.16 4.82
CA ILE A 68 0.39 6.41 3.55
C ILE A 68 -0.91 7.19 3.78
N GLY A 69 -1.21 7.55 5.03
CA GLY A 69 -2.49 8.10 5.45
C GLY A 69 -3.58 7.03 5.50
N GLU A 70 -4.80 7.44 5.84
CA GLU A 70 -5.98 6.60 5.66
C GLU A 70 -6.03 6.13 4.21
N ALA A 71 -6.13 4.81 3.99
CA ALA A 71 -6.42 4.26 2.68
C ALA A 71 -7.64 5.02 2.14
N PRO A 72 -7.57 5.67 0.96
CA PRO A 72 -8.67 6.51 0.48
C PRO A 72 -9.93 5.67 0.56
N SER A 73 -10.84 6.07 1.45
CA SER A 73 -12.15 5.44 1.62
C SER A 73 -12.64 5.13 0.22
N ALA A 74 -12.73 3.85 -0.12
CA ALA A 74 -12.96 3.38 -1.49
C ALA A 74 -14.00 4.30 -2.11
N GLN A 75 -13.61 5.04 -3.15
CA GLN A 75 -14.49 5.95 -3.84
C GLN A 75 -15.70 5.12 -4.21
N GLN A 76 -16.79 5.28 -3.45
CA GLN A 76 -18.04 4.64 -3.77
C GLN A 76 -18.36 5.24 -5.13
N ASP A 77 -18.18 4.46 -6.19
CA ASP A 77 -18.74 4.78 -7.49
C ASP A 77 -20.23 4.94 -7.24
N ASP A 78 -20.63 6.20 -7.01
CA ASP A 78 -22.00 6.63 -6.90
C ASP A 78 -22.69 6.02 -8.12
N PRO A 79 -23.69 5.13 -7.95
CA PRO A 79 -24.39 4.59 -9.09
C PRO A 79 -25.01 5.79 -9.80
N VAL A 80 -24.49 6.11 -10.98
CA VAL A 80 -25.04 7.17 -11.84
C VAL A 80 -26.53 6.87 -11.97
N GLU A 81 -27.37 7.61 -11.25
CA GLU A 81 -28.80 7.50 -11.40
C GLU A 81 -29.09 7.78 -12.87
N PRO A 82 -29.86 6.92 -13.57
CA PRO A 82 -30.27 7.25 -14.93
C PRO A 82 -31.07 8.55 -14.85
N VAL A 83 -30.50 9.63 -15.38
CA VAL A 83 -31.21 10.88 -15.62
C VAL A 83 -32.52 10.53 -16.32
N GLY A 84 -33.62 10.82 -15.63
CA GLY A 84 -34.94 10.88 -16.22
C GLY A 84 -34.88 11.85 -17.39
N GLY A 85 -34.98 11.31 -18.60
CA GLY A 85 -35.37 12.06 -19.77
C GLY A 85 -36.89 12.08 -19.84
N ASP A 86 -37.49 12.99 -19.09
CA ASP A 86 -38.86 13.43 -19.35
C ASP A 86 -38.96 14.06 -20.74
N GLY A 87 -40.09 13.85 -21.42
CA GLY A 87 -40.61 14.88 -22.32
C GLY A 87 -40.69 14.52 -23.80
N GLU A 88 -41.89 14.12 -24.22
CA GLU A 88 -42.59 14.57 -25.43
C GLU A 88 -41.83 14.62 -26.76
N ASP A 89 -41.96 13.56 -27.56
CA ASP A 89 -41.90 13.70 -29.02
C ASP A 89 -43.32 13.85 -29.58
N ARG A 90 -43.83 15.08 -29.49
CA ARG A 90 -45.07 15.53 -30.12
C ARG A 90 -44.65 16.41 -31.31
N ARG A 91 -44.66 15.87 -32.54
CA ARG A 91 -45.04 16.50 -33.83
C ARG A 91 -44.67 15.59 -35.03
N VAL A 92 -45.60 15.11 -35.86
CA VAL A 92 -46.35 15.77 -36.97
C VAL A 92 -45.71 15.49 -38.36
N ASP A 93 -46.59 15.04 -39.27
CA ASP A 93 -46.55 15.01 -40.75
C ASP A 93 -45.65 14.02 -41.52
N GLY A 94 -46.30 13.27 -42.43
CA GLY A 94 -45.71 12.40 -43.45
C GLY A 94 -46.68 11.37 -43.99
#